data_AF-A0A858QZM7-F1
#
_entry.id   AF-A0A858QZM7-F1
#
_cell.length_a   1.000
_cell.length_b   1.000
_cell.length_c   1.000
_cell.angle_alpha   90.00
_cell.angle_beta   90.00
_cell.angle_gamma   90.00
#
_symmetry.space_group_name_H-M   'P 1'
#
loop_
_entity.id
_entity.type
_entity.pdbx_description
1 polymer ?
#
loop_
_entity_poly.entity_id
_entity_poly.type
_entity_poly.pdbx_seq_one_letter_code
_entity_poly.pdbx_strand_id
1 'polypeptide(L)'
;MIDPKVFESISQTMTQLMQGKAELPGQDMVQQQIKTMLQTSFAKLDLVTREEFDAQSAVLQRTREKLEQLEAKVAELESAK
;
A
#
# COMPACT_ATOMS: atom_id res chain seq x y z
N MET A 1 5.15 4.95 -3.33
CA MET A 1 4.71 5.45 -2.01
C MET A 1 3.29 5.95 -2.16
N ILE A 2 2.41 5.70 -1.19
CA ILE A 2 1.02 6.14 -1.29
C ILE A 2 0.99 7.67 -1.36
N ASP A 3 0.32 8.21 -2.37
CA ASP A 3 0.28 9.66 -2.63
C ASP A 3 -0.42 10.42 -1.49
N PRO A 4 0.16 11.54 -1.00
CA PRO A 4 -0.43 12.36 0.07
C PRO A 4 -1.85 12.85 -0.25
N LYS A 5 -2.13 13.08 -1.54
CA LYS A 5 -3.45 13.52 -2.04
C LYS A 5 -4.56 12.51 -1.76
N VAL A 6 -4.22 11.22 -1.69
CA VAL A 6 -5.19 10.16 -1.41
C VAL A 6 -5.63 10.23 0.06
N PHE A 7 -4.69 10.41 0.98
CA PHE A 7 -5.00 10.64 2.39
C PHE A 7 -5.84 11.89 2.62
N GLU A 8 -5.53 12.97 1.91
CA GLU A 8 -6.28 14.22 1.99
C GLU A 8 -7.72 14.05 1.50
N SER A 9 -7.93 13.36 0.36
CA SER A 9 -9.28 13.08 -0.14
C SER A 9 -10.11 12.21 0.81
N ILE A 10 -9.51 11.19 1.42
CA ILE A 10 -10.17 10.33 2.42
C ILE A 10 -10.55 11.15 3.67
N SER A 11 -9.64 12.00 4.13
CA SER A 11 -9.87 12.89 5.28
C SER A 11 -11.01 13.89 5.02
N GLN A 12 -11.06 14.47 3.81
CA GLN A 12 -12.13 15.37 3.39
C GLN A 12 -13.49 14.65 3.37
N THR A 13 -13.56 13.44 2.80
CA THR A 13 -14.79 12.64 2.78
C THR A 13 -15.25 12.25 4.19
N MET A 14 -14.32 11.87 5.08
CA MET A 14 -14.62 11.56 6.48
C MET A 14 -15.17 12.80 7.21
N THR A 15 -14.54 13.96 7.00
CA THR A 15 -14.95 15.22 7.61
C THR A 15 -16.35 15.64 7.14
N GLN A 16 -16.64 15.47 5.84
CA GLN A 16 -17.94 15.78 5.26
C GLN A 16 -19.05 14.84 5.78
N LEU A 17 -18.72 13.58 6.06
CA LEU A 17 -19.61 12.63 6.72
C LEU A 17 -19.88 13.02 8.18
N MET A 18 -18.87 13.44 8.94
CA MET A 18 -19.02 13.86 10.33
C MET A 18 -19.74 15.21 10.48
N GLN A 19 -19.65 16.10 9.48
CA GLN A 19 -20.33 17.39 9.46
C GLN A 19 -21.78 17.31 8.94
N GLY A 20 -22.17 16.22 8.29
CA GLY A 20 -23.56 15.93 7.95
C GLY A 20 -24.34 15.51 9.20
N LYS A 21 -25.28 16.35 9.66
CA LYS A 21 -26.21 16.02 10.75
C LYS A 21 -26.83 14.63 10.51
N ALA A 22 -26.78 13.79 11.53
CA ALA A 22 -27.18 12.38 11.56
C ALA A 22 -28.69 12.11 11.38
N GLU A 23 -29.44 12.94 10.65
CA GLU A 23 -30.91 12.83 10.51
C GLU A 23 -31.43 13.18 9.10
N LEU A 24 -30.90 12.58 8.03
CA LEU A 24 -31.57 12.61 6.72
C LEU A 24 -31.88 11.21 6.18
N PRO A 25 -33.07 11.01 5.58
CA PRO A 25 -33.46 9.74 4.98
C PRO A 25 -32.48 9.41 3.84
N GLY A 26 -31.88 8.22 3.88
CA GLY A 26 -30.82 7.82 2.94
C GLY A 26 -29.44 7.58 3.57
N GLN A 27 -29.36 7.27 4.87
CA GLN A 27 -28.14 6.77 5.52
C GLN A 27 -27.47 5.65 4.70
N ASP A 28 -28.28 4.73 4.16
CA ASP A 28 -27.82 3.68 3.24
C ASP A 28 -27.24 4.24 1.93
N MET A 29 -27.82 5.30 1.37
CA MET A 29 -27.32 5.95 0.15
C MET A 29 -25.97 6.64 0.41
N VAL A 30 -25.82 7.33 1.54
CA VAL A 30 -24.55 7.96 1.94
C VAL A 30 -23.48 6.89 2.17
N GLN A 31 -23.83 5.79 2.85
CA GLN A 31 -22.92 4.67 3.06
C GLN A 31 -22.50 4.00 1.73
N GLN A 32 -23.42 3.81 0.79
CA GLN A 32 -23.13 3.27 -0.55
C GLN A 32 -22.25 4.22 -1.36
N GLN A 33 -22.47 5.53 -1.27
CA GLN A 33 -21.68 6.54 -1.96
C GLN A 33 -20.24 6.58 -1.43
N ILE A 34 -20.05 6.47 -0.11
CA ILE A 34 -18.73 6.34 0.52
C ILE A 34 -18.05 5.05 0.08
N LYS A 35 -18.76 3.91 0.10
CA LYS A 35 -18.21 2.62 -0.32
C LYS A 35 -17.72 2.68 -1.77
N THR A 36 -18.51 3.27 -2.66
CA THR A 36 -18.14 3.46 -4.08
C THR A 36 -16.94 4.39 -4.24
N MET A 37 -16.87 5.47 -3.47
CA MET A 37 -15.75 6.40 -3.49
C MET A 37 -14.46 5.74 -2.99
N LEU A 38 -14.51 4.99 -1.88
CA LEU A 38 -13.37 4.24 -1.35
C LEU A 38 -12.92 3.14 -2.32
N GLN A 39 -13.85 2.41 -2.92
CA GLN A 39 -13.54 1.40 -3.94
C GLN A 39 -12.86 2.03 -5.17
N THR A 40 -13.34 3.19 -5.62
CA THR A 40 -12.74 3.93 -6.74
C THR A 40 -11.35 4.46 -6.38
N SER A 41 -11.17 4.96 -5.16
CA SER A 41 -9.86 5.45 -4.69
C SER A 41 -8.85 4.31 -4.52
N PHE A 42 -9.27 3.16 -3.97
CA PHE A 42 -8.41 1.98 -3.87
C PHE A 42 -8.10 1.36 -5.24
N ALA A 43 -9.03 1.41 -6.20
CA ALA A 43 -8.78 0.95 -7.58
C ALA A 43 -7.81 1.87 -8.34
N LYS A 44 -7.67 3.14 -7.94
CA LYS A 44 -6.67 4.08 -8.50
C LYS A 44 -5.28 3.92 -7.86
N LEU A 45 -5.17 3.18 -6.77
CA LEU A 45 -3.89 2.84 -6.16
C LEU A 45 -3.43 1.50 -6.75
N ASP A 46 -2.15 1.41 -7.13
CA ASP A 46 -1.52 0.14 -7.52
C ASP A 46 -1.31 -0.75 -6.28
N LEU A 47 -2.42 -1.22 -5.70
CA LEU A 47 -2.42 -2.05 -4.51
C LEU A 47 -2.11 -3.49 -4.90
N VAL A 48 -1.13 -4.07 -4.21
CA VAL A 48 -0.90 -5.52 -4.20
C VAL A 48 -1.58 -6.12 -2.97
N THR A 49 -1.95 -7.38 -3.07
CA THR A 49 -2.41 -8.11 -1.89
C THR A 49 -1.28 -8.22 -0.87
N ARG A 50 -1.65 -8.38 0.41
CA ARG A 50 -0.64 -8.58 1.47
C ARG A 50 0.21 -9.83 1.22
N GLU A 51 -0.39 -10.89 0.69
CA GLU A 51 0.31 -12.12 0.36
C GLU A 51 1.35 -11.92 -0.74
N GLU A 52 1.02 -11.18 -1.81
CA GLU A 52 1.98 -10.82 -2.88
C GLU A 52 3.13 -9.96 -2.35
N PHE A 53 2.82 -8.99 -1.47
CA PHE A 53 3.84 -8.17 -0.83
C PHE A 53 4.80 -9.00 0.03
N ASP A 54 4.25 -9.91 0.86
CA ASP A 54 5.04 -10.77 1.73
C ASP A 54 5.91 -11.74 0.90
N ALA A 55 5.37 -12.28 -0.19
CA ALA A 55 6.10 -13.14 -1.12
C ALA A 55 7.27 -12.39 -1.79
N GLN A 56 7.04 -11.17 -2.30
CA GLN A 56 8.10 -10.35 -2.91
C GLN A 56 9.18 -9.97 -1.89
N SER A 57 8.77 -9.62 -0.66
CA SER A 57 9.70 -9.31 0.43
C SER A 57 10.61 -10.50 0.78
N ALA A 58 10.06 -11.72 0.81
CA ALA A 58 10.84 -12.93 1.03
C ALA A 58 11.83 -13.22 -0.12
N VAL A 59 11.43 -12.99 -1.37
CA VAL A 59 12.34 -13.12 -2.53
C VAL A 59 13.47 -12.11 -2.45
N LEU A 60 13.18 -10.85 -2.09
CA LEU A 60 14.18 -9.81 -1.94
C LEU A 60 15.19 -10.16 -0.84
N GLN A 61 14.72 -10.65 0.31
CA GLN A 61 15.58 -11.09 1.40
C GLN A 61 16.56 -12.18 0.96
N ARG A 62 16.04 -13.25 0.33
CA ARG A 62 16.88 -14.35 -0.19
C ARG A 62 17.89 -13.87 -1.23
N THR A 63 17.53 -12.86 -2.01
CA THR A 63 18.41 -12.30 -3.04
C THR A 63 19.57 -11.53 -2.41
N ARG A 64 19.29 -10.76 -1.34
CA ARG A 64 20.34 -10.08 -0.56
C ARG A 64 21.30 -11.07 0.09
N GLU A 65 20.78 -12.11 0.73
CA GLU A 65 21.61 -13.16 1.34
C GLU A 65 22.53 -13.83 0.31
N LYS A 66 22.01 -14.14 -0.89
CA LYS A 66 22.82 -14.70 -1.98
C LYS A 66 23.83 -13.70 -2.53
N LEU A 67 23.48 -12.42 -2.60
CA LEU A 67 24.37 -11.36 -3.07
C LEU A 67 25.55 -11.21 -2.12
N GLU A 68 25.31 -11.11 -0.81
CA GLU A 68 26.35 -11.03 0.22
C GLU A 68 27.30 -12.23 0.17
N GLN A 69 26.77 -13.45 -0.03
CA GLN A 69 27.60 -14.64 -0.19
C GLN A 69 28.49 -14.60 -1.45
N LEU A 70 27.96 -14.07 -2.56
CA LEU A 70 28.72 -13.93 -3.80
C LEU A 70 29.78 -12.85 -3.65
N GLU A 71 29.46 -11.72 -3.04
CA GLU A 71 30.41 -10.64 -2.74
C GLU A 71 31.56 -11.16 -1.89
N ALA A 72 31.28 -11.94 -0.85
CA ALA A 72 32.31 -12.58 -0.02
C ALA A 72 33.22 -13.51 -0.83
N LYS A 73 32.64 -14.37 -1.67
CA LYS A 73 33.42 -15.28 -2.54
C LYS A 73 34.30 -14.53 -3.53
N VAL A 74 33.78 -13.44 -4.11
CA VAL A 74 34.56 -12.60 -5.04
C VAL A 74 35.72 -11.94 -4.29
N ALA A 75 35.47 -11.38 -3.10
CA ALA A 75 36.53 -10.77 -2.28
C ALA A 75 37.62 -11.78 -1.89
N GLU A 76 37.25 -13.01 -1.52
CA GLU A 76 38.21 -14.09 -1.25
C GLU A 76 39.08 -14.39 -2.48
N LEU A 77 38.46 -14.53 -3.67
CA LEU A 77 39.17 -14.80 -4.92
C LEU A 77 40.07 -13.63 -5.35
N GLU A 78 39.64 -12.39 -5.13
CA GLU A 78 40.44 -11.20 -5.40
C GLU A 78 41.63 -11.08 -4.45
N SER A 79 41.47 -11.50 -3.18
CA SER A 79 42.56 -11.50 -2.18
C SER A 79 43.59 -12.62 -2.36
N ALA A 80 43.19 -13.71 -3.02
CA ALA A 80 44.05 -14.86 -3.31
C ALA A 80 44.90 -14.68 -4.59
N LYS A 81 44.83 -13.51 -5.22
CA LYS A 81 45.55 -13.13 -6.43
C LYS A 81 46.71 -12.18 -6.11
#